data_AF-A0A7Y3G0C6-F1
#
_entry.id   AF-A0A7Y3G0C6-F1
#
_cell.length_a   1.000
_cell.length_b   1.000
_cell.length_c   1.000
_cell.angle_alpha   90.00
_cell.angle_beta   90.00
_cell.angle_gamma   90.00
#
_symmetry.space_group_name_H-M   'P 1'
#
loop_
_entity.id
_entity.type
_entity.pdbx_description
1 polymer ?
#
loop_
_entity_poly.entity_id
_entity_poly.type
_entity_poly.pdbx_seq_one_letter_code
_entity_poly.pdbx_strand_id
1 'polypeptide(L)' 'MSVAKTAEITASSTKSFEDAIRTGIRKMSESVKNIEGAWVKEQKVVVKKGEVDEYRVTM' A
#
# COMPACT_ATOMS: atom_id res chain seq x y z
N MET A 1 -12.54 -25.36 9.17
CA MET A 1 -12.42 -23.95 9.62
C MET A 1 -11.34 -23.29 8.78
N SER A 2 -11.68 -22.26 8.03
CA SER A 2 -10.69 -21.39 7.37
C SER A 2 -10.34 -20.27 8.34
N VAL A 3 -9.05 -20.08 8.62
CA VAL A 3 -8.53 -18.98 9.41
C VAL A 3 -7.83 -18.03 8.45
N ALA A 4 -8.32 -16.79 8.35
CA ALA A 4 -7.71 -15.75 7.55
C ALA A 4 -6.88 -14.82 8.45
N LYS A 5 -5.68 -14.47 7.99
CA LYS A 5 -4.84 -13.47 8.63
C LYS A 5 -4.97 -12.16 7.87
N THR A 6 -5.48 -11.13 8.53
CA THR A 6 -5.50 -9.77 8.00
C THR A 6 -4.32 -8.99 8.55
N ALA A 7 -3.69 -8.17 7.72
CA ALA A 7 -2.61 -7.29 8.13
C ALA A 7 -2.72 -5.97 7.36
N GLU A 8 -2.54 -4.86 8.07
CA GLU A 8 -2.60 -3.51 7.51
C GLU A 8 -1.19 -3.03 7.19
N ILE A 9 -1.00 -2.50 5.99
CA ILE A 9 0.26 -1.92 5.53
C ILE A 9 0.02 -0.51 4.98
N THR A 10 1.01 0.35 5.17
CA THR A 10 1.05 1.65 4.52
C THR A 10 2.26 1.69 3.60
N ALA A 11 2.00 1.91 2.32
CA ALA A 11 3.03 2.03 1.30
C ALA A 11 3.07 3.47 0.78
N SER A 12 4.26 3.93 0.41
CA SER A 12 4.44 5.22 -0.23
C SER A 12 5.18 5.10 -1.56
N SER A 13 4.90 6.02 -2.48
CA SER A 13 5.61 6.16 -3.75
C SER A 13 5.63 7.61 -4.18
N THR A 14 6.70 8.04 -4.84
CA THR A 14 6.81 9.38 -5.45
C THR A 14 6.19 9.45 -6.85
N LYS A 15 5.79 8.31 -7.43
CA LYS A 15 5.28 8.24 -8.80
C LYS A 15 3.77 8.32 -8.88
N SER A 16 3.08 7.42 -8.19
CA SER A 16 1.61 7.32 -8.23
C SER A 16 1.08 6.41 -7.10
N PHE A 17 -0.24 6.45 -6.88
CA PHE A 17 -0.91 5.52 -5.98
C PHE A 17 -0.79 4.06 -6.42
N GLU A 18 -0.85 3.78 -7.72
CA GLU A 18 -0.72 2.42 -8.23
C GLU A 18 0.67 1.85 -7.97
N ASP A 19 1.71 2.66 -8.14
CA ASP A 19 3.08 2.28 -7.84
C ASP A 19 3.27 2.01 -6.34
N ALA A 20 2.67 2.82 -5.47
CA ALA A 20 2.64 2.59 -4.02
C ALA A 20 1.96 1.26 -3.67
N ILE A 21 0.80 0.96 -4.27
CA ILE A 21 0.07 -0.30 -4.04
C ILE A 21 0.92 -1.51 -4.46
N ARG A 22 1.42 -1.50 -5.70
CA ARG A 22 2.22 -2.61 -6.26
C ARG A 22 3.49 -2.84 -5.44
N THR A 23 4.18 -1.76 -5.05
CA THR A 23 5.41 -1.85 -4.26
C THR A 23 5.12 -2.35 -2.83
N GLY A 24 4.05 -1.85 -2.20
CA GLY A 24 3.62 -2.29 -0.88
C GLY A 24 3.29 -3.78 -0.83
N ILE A 25 2.47 -4.26 -1.78
CA ILE A 25 2.12 -5.68 -1.88
C ILE A 25 3.38 -6.51 -2.15
N ARG A 26 4.25 -6.10 -3.08
CA ARG A 26 5.50 -6.80 -3.38
C ARG A 26 6.38 -6.93 -2.14
N LYS A 27 6.52 -5.85 -1.37
CA LYS A 27 7.31 -5.86 -0.14
C LYS A 27 6.70 -6.78 0.92
N MET A 28 5.39 -6.77 1.05
CA MET A 28 4.69 -7.66 1.97
C MET A 28 4.80 -9.13 1.58
N SER A 29 4.78 -9.44 0.28
CA SER A 29 4.97 -10.79 -0.26
C SER A 29 6.33 -11.42 0.08
N GLU A 30 7.33 -10.62 0.47
CA GLU A 30 8.61 -11.14 0.96
C GLU A 30 8.47 -11.82 2.33
N SER A 31 7.53 -11.36 3.16
CA SER A 31 7.33 -11.84 4.54
C SER A 31 6.05 -12.65 4.73
N VAL A 32 5.00 -12.35 3.97
CA VAL A 32 3.68 -12.99 4.06
C VAL A 32 3.42 -13.74 2.77
N LYS A 33 3.23 -15.06 2.87
CA LYS A 33 2.91 -15.93 1.73
C LYS A 33 1.40 -16.07 1.57
N ASN A 34 0.95 -16.36 0.35
CA ASN A 34 -0.46 -16.58 -0.01
C ASN A 34 -1.34 -15.34 0.23
N ILE A 35 -0.90 -14.16 -0.20
CA ILE A 35 -1.76 -12.98 -0.24
C ILE A 35 -2.78 -13.16 -1.37
N GLU A 36 -4.06 -13.28 -1.03
CA GLU A 36 -5.15 -13.51 -1.99
C GLU A 36 -5.90 -12.22 -2.39
N GLY A 37 -5.78 -11.17 -1.57
CA GLY A 37 -6.43 -9.90 -1.85
C GLY A 37 -5.96 -8.80 -0.90
N ALA A 38 -6.15 -7.56 -1.33
CA ALA A 38 -5.94 -6.36 -0.54
C ALA A 38 -7.07 -5.36 -0.88
N TRP A 39 -7.53 -4.60 0.10
CA TRP A 39 -8.48 -3.52 -0.12
C TRP A 39 -7.85 -2.22 0.32
N VAL A 40 -8.03 -1.16 -0.45
CA VAL A 40 -7.49 0.15 -0.09
C VAL A 40 -8.40 0.75 0.98
N LYS A 41 -7.84 0.99 2.17
CA LYS A 41 -8.54 1.66 3.27
C LYS A 41 -8.49 3.17 3.11
N GLU A 42 -7.34 3.71 2.71
CA GLU A 42 -7.14 5.14 2.60
C GLU A 42 -6.05 5.48 1.58
N GLN A 43 -6.25 6.59 0.86
CA GLN A 43 -5.25 7.17 -0.04
C GLN A 43 -5.01 8.62 0.36
N LYS A 44 -3.73 8.97 0.53
CA LYS A 44 -3.27 10.28 0.95
C LYS A 44 -2.17 10.78 0.03
N VAL A 45 -2.10 12.09 -0.15
CA VAL A 45 -0.98 12.74 -0.82
C VAL A 45 -0.25 13.64 0.16
N VAL A 46 1.07 13.59 0.12
CA VAL A 46 1.94 14.57 0.76
C VAL A 46 2.16 15.67 -0.26
N VAL A 47 1.76 16.89 0.10
CA VAL A 47 1.95 18.07 -0.76
C VAL A 47 3.09 18.89 -0.18
N LYS A 48 4.09 19.22 -1.00
CA LYS A 48 5.16 20.17 -0.65
C LYS A 48 5.21 21.27 -1.70
N LYS A 49 5.29 22.52 -1.24
CA LYS A 49 5.39 23.70 -2.12
C LYS A 49 4.28 23.80 -3.18
N GLY A 50 3.10 23.25 -2.89
CA GLY A 50 1.96 23.24 -3.81
C GLY A 50 1.96 22.10 -4.83
N GLU A 51 2.98 21.23 -4.82
CA GLU A 51 3.07 20.07 -5.70
C GLU A 51 2.97 18.76 -4.89
N VAL A 52 2.49 17.70 -5.53
CA VAL A 52 2.44 16.38 -4.91
C VAL A 52 3.85 15.81 -4.83
N ASP A 53 4.32 15.60 -3.60
CA ASP A 53 5.65 15.09 -3.28
C ASP A 53 5.66 13.57 -3.10
N GLU A 54 4.61 13.02 -2.48
CA GLU A 54 4.51 11.59 -2.19
C GLU A 54 3.05 11.12 -2.16
N TYR A 55 2.81 9.94 -2.70
CA TYR A 55 1.54 9.22 -2.64
C TYR A 55 1.63 8.16 -1.56
N ARG A 56 0.73 8.18 -0.59
CA ARG A 56 0.62 7.18 0.49
C ARG A 56 -0.69 6.42 0.35
N VAL A 57 -0.61 5.10 0.46
CA VAL A 57 -1.76 4.21 0.40
C VAL A 57 -1.71 3.29 1.61
N THR A 58 -2.79 3.29 2.39
CA THR A 58 -3.00 2.33 3.47
C THR A 58 -3.99 1.27 3.00
N MET A 59 -3.58 0.01 3.08
CA MET A 59 -4.30 -1.17 2.59
C MET A 59 -4.11 -2.38 3.51
#